data_AF-A0A7S0CAT3-F1
#
_entry.id   AF-A0A7S0CAT3-F1
#
_cell.length_a   1.000
_cell.length_b   1.000
_cell.length_c   1.000
_cell.angle_alpha   90.00
_cell.angle_beta   90.00
_cell.angle_gamma   90.00
#
_symmetry.space_group_name_H-M   'P 1'
#
loop_
_entity.id
_entity.type
_entity.pdbx_description
1 polymer ?
#
loop_
_entity_poly.entity_id
_entity_poly.type
_entity_poly.pdbx_seq_one_letter_code
_entity_poly.pdbx_strand_id
1 'polypeptide(L)'
;VPLAQSLSAELNSDNFHPDKAATKAYHTIWSPENIRQRNFAVFGGEFLMKQNVVGLRGFFDGFFRLDQPLWAGFLAGWPTLPDNDQHESWYKRIWYGLNFFVQIPWQVAVAMTVD
;
A
#
# COMPACT_ATOMS: atom_id res chain seq x y z
N VAL A 1 -21.95 5.85 -4.94
CA VAL A 1 -20.73 5.02 -4.82
C VAL A 1 -20.46 4.38 -6.18
N PRO A 2 -19.25 4.54 -6.76
CA PRO A 2 -18.93 4.08 -8.12
C PRO A 2 -19.24 2.59 -8.37
N LEU A 3 -19.00 1.73 -7.38
CA LEU A 3 -19.32 0.30 -7.43
C LEU A 3 -20.82 0.04 -7.65
N ALA A 4 -21.67 0.66 -6.84
CA ALA A 4 -23.12 0.48 -6.92
C ALA A 4 -23.68 0.98 -8.26
N GLN A 5 -23.11 2.07 -8.79
CA GLN A 5 -23.46 2.58 -10.12
C GLN A 5 -23.03 1.61 -11.23
N SER A 6 -21.80 1.08 -11.17
CA SER A 6 -21.30 0.10 -12.14
C SER A 6 -22.12 -1.18 -12.16
N LEU A 7 -22.54 -1.68 -10.99
CA LEU A 7 -23.40 -2.86 -10.89
C LEU A 7 -24.81 -2.58 -11.41
N SER A 8 -25.42 -1.47 -10.98
CA SER A 8 -26.75 -1.06 -11.41
C SER A 8 -26.82 -0.87 -12.93
N ALA A 9 -25.78 -0.33 -13.56
CA ALA A 9 -25.74 -0.14 -15.00
C ALA A 9 -25.79 -1.47 -15.79
N GLU A 10 -25.14 -2.53 -15.33
CA GLU A 10 -25.23 -3.84 -16.01
C GLU A 10 -26.51 -4.60 -15.66
N LEU A 11 -26.98 -4.51 -14.41
CA LEU A 11 -28.23 -5.15 -13.99
C LEU A 11 -29.44 -4.58 -14.74
N ASN A 12 -29.41 -3.30 -15.09
CA ASN A 12 -30.47 -2.64 -15.86
C ASN A 12 -30.27 -2.74 -17.38
N SER A 13 -29.26 -3.47 -17.86
CA SER A 13 -29.07 -3.67 -19.31
C SER A 13 -30.02 -4.76 -19.81
N ASP A 14 -30.55 -4.58 -21.04
CA ASP A 14 -31.48 -5.54 -21.66
C ASP A 14 -30.89 -6.95 -21.84
N ASN A 15 -29.56 -7.07 -21.78
CA ASN A 15 -28.83 -8.31 -21.90
C ASN A 15 -27.84 -8.42 -20.74
N PHE A 16 -28.35 -8.73 -19.54
CA PHE A 16 -27.54 -8.87 -18.34
C PHE A 16 -26.48 -9.98 -18.49
N HIS A 17 -25.21 -9.63 -18.27
CA HIS A 17 -24.08 -10.55 -18.24
C HIS A 17 -23.45 -10.54 -16.85
N PRO A 18 -23.63 -11.60 -16.04
CA PRO A 18 -23.11 -11.65 -14.67
C PRO A 18 -21.58 -11.52 -14.63
N ASP A 19 -20.87 -12.16 -15.55
CA ASP A 19 -19.41 -12.08 -15.62
C ASP A 19 -18.93 -10.66 -15.92
N LYS A 20 -19.58 -9.97 -16.85
CA LYS A 20 -19.28 -8.57 -17.19
C LYS A 20 -19.52 -7.64 -16.01
N ALA A 21 -20.61 -7.85 -15.27
CA ALA A 21 -20.91 -7.10 -14.06
C ALA A 21 -19.86 -7.34 -12.97
N ALA A 22 -19.46 -8.59 -12.76
CA ALA A 22 -18.40 -8.96 -11.80
C ALA A 22 -17.04 -8.36 -12.19
N THR A 23 -16.63 -8.46 -13.46
CA THR A 23 -15.38 -7.88 -13.98
C THR A 23 -15.36 -6.36 -13.79
N LYS A 24 -16.44 -5.65 -14.16
CA LYS A 24 -16.52 -4.19 -13.98
C LYS A 24 -16.51 -3.79 -12.52
N ALA A 25 -17.25 -4.49 -11.66
CA ALA A 25 -17.23 -4.27 -10.22
C ALA A 25 -15.83 -4.45 -9.64
N TYR A 26 -15.14 -5.53 -10.02
CA TYR A 26 -13.76 -5.80 -9.62
C TYR A 26 -12.84 -4.66 -10.03
N HIS A 27 -12.85 -4.22 -11.30
CA HIS A 27 -12.01 -3.11 -11.76
C HIS A 27 -12.36 -1.76 -11.15
N THR A 28 -13.61 -1.57 -10.72
CA THR A 28 -14.03 -0.36 -10.00
C THR A 28 -13.45 -0.30 -8.59
N ILE A 29 -13.37 -1.45 -7.90
CA ILE A 29 -12.80 -1.56 -6.55
C ILE A 29 -11.27 -1.61 -6.62
N TRP A 30 -10.73 -2.45 -7.49
CA TRP A 30 -9.30 -2.72 -7.68
C TRP A 30 -8.80 -2.04 -8.94
N SER A 31 -8.93 -0.72 -8.96
CA SER A 31 -8.24 0.08 -9.97
C SER A 31 -6.73 -0.15 -9.88
N PRO A 32 -5.96 0.08 -10.97
CA PRO A 32 -4.51 -0.03 -10.92
C PRO A 32 -3.88 0.78 -9.77
N GLU A 33 -4.46 1.93 -9.41
CA GLU A 33 -3.95 2.74 -8.31
C GLU A 33 -4.25 2.12 -6.94
N ASN A 34 -5.46 1.60 -6.72
CA ASN A 34 -5.80 0.91 -5.47
C ASN A 34 -4.95 -0.35 -5.27
N ILE A 35 -4.63 -1.06 -6.35
CA ILE A 35 -3.71 -2.21 -6.31
C ILE A 35 -2.29 -1.76 -5.92
N ARG A 36 -1.77 -0.67 -6.51
CA ARG A 36 -0.45 -0.15 -6.14
C ARG A 36 -0.40 0.33 -4.70
N GLN A 37 -1.42 1.05 -4.24
CA GLN A 37 -1.53 1.51 -2.86
C GLN A 37 -1.57 0.31 -1.90
N ARG A 38 -2.39 -0.71 -2.19
CA ARG A 38 -2.40 -1.96 -1.42
C ARG A 38 -1.02 -2.60 -1.38
N ASN A 39 -0.38 -2.76 -2.54
CA ASN A 39 0.93 -3.40 -2.66
C ASN A 39 2.02 -2.63 -1.89
N PHE A 40 1.93 -1.30 -1.87
CA PHE A 40 2.79 -0.45 -1.06
C PHE A 40 2.52 -0.62 0.44
N ALA A 41 1.26 -0.64 0.88
CA ALA A 41 0.94 -0.80 2.30
C ALA A 41 1.31 -2.18 2.88
N VAL A 42 1.35 -3.23 2.05
CA VAL A 42 1.81 -4.56 2.46
C VAL A 42 3.32 -4.77 2.29
N PHE A 43 4.04 -3.80 1.72
CA PHE A 43 5.48 -3.87 1.56
C PHE A 43 6.15 -4.03 2.93
N GLY A 44 7.18 -4.88 2.99
CA GLY A 44 7.90 -5.17 4.22
C GLY A 44 7.18 -6.16 5.16
N GLY A 45 5.91 -6.49 4.92
CA GLY A 45 5.18 -7.47 5.73
C GLY A 45 5.82 -8.86 5.70
N GLU A 46 6.16 -9.35 4.50
CA GLU A 46 6.86 -10.64 4.35
C GLU A 46 8.25 -10.64 4.99
N PHE A 47 9.00 -9.55 4.83
CA PHE A 47 10.29 -9.35 5.50
C PHE A 47 10.12 -9.46 7.02
N LEU A 48 9.19 -8.70 7.61
CA LEU A 48 8.91 -8.70 9.04
C LEU A 48 8.59 -10.09 9.58
N MET A 49 7.83 -10.89 8.84
CA MET A 49 7.47 -12.27 9.25
C MET A 49 8.68 -13.22 9.33
N LYS A 50 9.75 -12.95 8.60
CA LYS A 50 10.97 -13.77 8.58
C LYS A 50 12.01 -13.34 9.63
N GLN A 51 11.86 -12.17 10.24
CA GLN A 51 12.90 -11.59 11.08
C GLN A 51 12.94 -12.17 12.49
N ASN A 52 14.16 -12.32 13.02
CA ASN A 52 14.38 -12.52 14.44
C ASN A 52 14.20 -11.19 15.20
N VAL A 53 14.33 -11.24 16.54
CA VAL A 53 14.14 -10.06 17.40
C VAL A 53 15.09 -8.91 17.07
N VAL A 54 16.32 -9.19 16.63
CA VAL A 54 17.31 -8.15 16.26
C VAL A 54 16.87 -7.43 14.98
N GLY A 55 16.43 -8.19 13.97
CA GLY A 55 15.91 -7.64 12.71
C GLY A 55 14.64 -6.81 12.93
N LEU A 56 13.67 -7.34 13.70
CA LEU A 56 12.43 -6.62 14.04
C LEU A 56 12.71 -5.30 14.76
N ARG A 57 13.59 -5.30 15.77
CA ARG A 57 13.96 -4.07 16.49
C ARG A 57 14.60 -3.06 15.55
N GLY A 58 15.54 -3.48 14.71
CA GLY A 58 16.21 -2.57 13.78
C GLY A 58 15.26 -1.98 12.73
N PHE A 59 14.31 -2.77 12.23
CA PHE A 59 13.26 -2.27 11.33
C PHE A 59 12.41 -1.19 12.02
N PHE A 60 11.81 -1.51 13.17
CA PHE A 60 10.90 -0.58 13.84
C PHE A 60 11.60 0.66 14.38
N ASP A 61 12.84 0.53 14.84
CA ASP A 61 13.69 1.66 15.27
C ASP A 61 13.93 2.64 14.12
N GLY A 62 14.28 2.16 12.92
CA GLY A 62 14.40 3.05 11.75
C GLY A 62 13.05 3.56 11.23
N PHE A 63 12.01 2.73 11.26
CA PHE A 63 10.67 3.10 10.79
C PHE A 63 10.07 4.26 11.59
N PHE A 64 10.17 4.21 12.93
CA PHE A 64 9.65 5.27 13.80
C PHE A 64 10.60 6.46 13.99
N ARG A 65 11.81 6.42 13.43
CA ARG A 65 12.69 7.60 13.30
C ARG A 65 12.29 8.53 12.16
N LEU A 66 11.48 8.04 11.22
CA LEU A 66 10.90 8.90 10.19
C LEU A 66 10.03 9.98 10.83
N ASP A 67 9.88 11.11 10.15
CA ASP A 67 8.91 12.12 10.55
C ASP A 67 7.51 11.49 10.64
N GLN A 68 6.75 11.89 11.67
CA GLN A 68 5.46 11.29 11.97
C GLN A 68 4.51 11.19 10.76
N PRO A 69 4.34 12.23 9.92
CA PRO A 69 3.47 12.11 8.75
C PRO A 69 3.88 10.99 7.78
N LEU A 70 5.18 10.69 7.66
CA LEU A 70 5.67 9.65 6.75
C LEU A 70 5.27 8.26 7.26
N TRP A 71 5.58 7.92 8.51
CA TRP A 71 5.24 6.59 9.03
C TRP A 71 3.76 6.45 9.35
N ALA A 72 3.09 7.50 9.83
CA ALA A 72 1.66 7.48 10.12
C ALA A 72 0.84 7.34 8.84
N GLY A 73 1.19 8.09 7.79
CA GLY A 73 0.55 7.97 6.48
C GLY A 73 0.74 6.57 5.85
N PHE A 74 1.91 5.95 6.06
CA PHE A 74 2.18 4.59 5.59
C PHE A 74 1.22 3.59 6.27
N LEU A 75 1.07 3.69 7.60
CA LEU A 75 0.18 2.82 8.38
C LEU A 75 -1.31 3.09 8.11
N ALA A 76 -1.68 4.32 7.76
CA ALA A 76 -3.03 4.64 7.33
C ALA A 76 -3.39 3.91 6.03
N GLY A 77 -2.48 3.93 5.05
CA GLY A 77 -2.50 3.01 3.91
C GLY A 77 -3.65 3.18 2.91
N TRP A 78 -4.50 4.21 3.05
CA TRP A 78 -5.65 4.41 2.17
C TRP A 78 -5.86 5.89 1.81
N PRO A 79 -6.29 6.21 0.57
CA PRO A 79 -6.60 7.57 0.17
C PRO A 79 -7.57 8.26 1.13
N THR A 80 -7.40 9.56 1.33
CA THR A 80 -8.19 10.43 2.23
C THR A 80 -8.03 10.20 3.74
N LEU A 81 -7.28 9.18 4.16
CA LEU A 81 -6.88 9.06 5.56
C LEU A 81 -5.73 10.04 5.88
N PRO A 82 -5.59 10.46 7.16
CA PRO A 82 -4.55 11.39 7.58
C PRO A 82 -3.16 10.98 7.07
N ASP A 83 -2.41 11.96 6.57
CA ASP A 83 -1.05 11.84 6.05
C ASP A 83 -0.84 10.83 4.88
N ASN A 84 -1.89 10.21 4.35
CA ASN A 84 -1.75 9.31 3.20
C ASN A 84 -1.30 10.05 1.94
N ASP A 85 -1.56 11.36 1.86
CA ASP A 85 -1.07 12.21 0.78
C ASP A 85 0.46 12.13 0.65
N GLN A 86 1.18 11.79 1.72
CA GLN A 86 2.62 11.50 1.73
C GLN A 86 3.03 10.27 0.91
N HIS A 87 2.07 9.47 0.41
CA HIS A 87 2.32 8.22 -0.33
C HIS A 87 1.48 8.08 -1.61
N GLU A 88 0.71 9.11 -2.00
CA GLU A 88 -0.22 9.02 -3.13
C GLU A 88 0.45 9.09 -4.50
N SER A 89 1.70 9.55 -4.58
CA SER A 89 2.44 9.63 -5.84
C SER A 89 3.67 8.73 -5.85
N TRP A 90 4.05 8.28 -7.04
CA TRP A 90 5.26 7.49 -7.25
C TRP A 90 6.52 8.17 -6.68
N TYR A 91 6.66 9.48 -6.91
CA TYR A 91 7.79 10.24 -6.38
C TYR A 91 7.81 10.24 -4.85
N LYS A 92 6.66 10.44 -4.20
CA LYS A 92 6.57 10.44 -2.74
C LYS A 92 6.88 9.05 -2.15
N ARG A 93 6.45 7.97 -2.82
CA ARG A 93 6.80 6.58 -2.42
C ARG A 93 8.30 6.30 -2.56
N ILE A 94 8.97 6.77 -3.63
CA ILE A 94 10.43 6.68 -3.76
C ILE A 94 11.11 7.46 -2.64
N TRP A 95 10.65 8.70 -2.39
CA TRP A 95 11.21 9.55 -1.35
C TRP A 95 11.08 8.91 0.05
N TYR A 96 9.91 8.34 0.36
CA TYR A 96 9.70 7.56 1.56
C TYR A 96 10.71 6.41 1.67
N GLY A 97 10.87 5.62 0.60
CA GLY A 97 11.84 4.53 0.58
C GLY A 97 13.25 5.01 0.89
N LEU A 98 13.74 6.04 0.17
CA LEU A 98 15.08 6.60 0.41
C LEU A 98 15.26 7.09 1.86
N ASN A 99 14.27 7.80 2.40
CA ASN A 99 14.32 8.28 3.78
C ASN A 99 14.30 7.11 4.78
N PHE A 100 13.48 6.10 4.54
CA PHE A 100 13.44 4.92 5.40
C PHE A 100 14.76 4.15 5.41
N PHE A 101 15.36 3.91 4.23
CA PHE A 101 16.60 3.16 4.10
C PHE A 101 17.80 3.82 4.79
N VAL A 102 17.82 5.16 4.91
CA VAL A 102 18.89 5.85 5.66
C VAL A 102 18.70 5.82 7.17
N GLN A 103 17.49 5.50 7.66
CA GLN A 103 17.18 5.46 9.10
C GLN A 103 17.36 4.06 9.71
N ILE A 104 17.24 3.01 8.91
CA ILE A 104 17.40 1.63 9.38
C ILE A 104 18.87 1.22 9.47
N PRO A 105 19.23 0.32 10.40
CA PRO A 105 20.58 -0.24 10.44
C PRO A 105 20.94 -0.95 9.14
N TRP A 106 22.18 -0.79 8.68
CA TRP A 106 22.61 -1.31 7.36
C TRP A 106 22.39 -2.83 7.21
N GLN A 107 22.56 -3.61 8.29
CA GLN A 107 22.32 -5.06 8.26
C GLN A 107 20.85 -5.40 7.98
N VAL A 108 19.91 -4.56 8.44
CA VAL A 108 18.47 -4.69 8.17
C VAL A 108 18.18 -4.28 6.73
N ALA A 109 18.77 -3.17 6.27
CA ALA A 109 18.63 -2.70 4.89
C ALA A 109 19.06 -3.77 3.87
N VAL A 110 20.21 -4.41 4.09
CA VAL A 110 20.68 -5.50 3.22
C VAL A 110 19.75 -6.70 3.28
N ALA A 111 19.27 -7.08 4.47
CA ALA A 111 18.34 -8.19 4.61
C ALA A 111 17.01 -7.93 3.85
N MET A 112 16.53 -6.68 3.83
CA MET A 112 15.32 -6.30 3.10
C MET A 112 15.46 -6.36 1.57
N THR A 113 16.67 -6.27 1.01
CA THR A 113 16.88 -6.28 -0.44
C THR A 113 17.17 -7.67 -1.01
N VAL A 114 17.45 -8.65 -0.15
CA VAL A 114 17.70 -10.05 -0.52
C VAL A 114 16.53 -10.98 -0.22
N ASP A 115 15.45 -10.45 0.39
CA ASP A 115 14.21 -11.16 0.75
C ASP A 115 13.17 -11.18 -0.37
#